data_AF-A0A424Q4Q6-F1
#
_entry.id   AF-A0A424Q4Q6-F1
#
_cell.length_a   1.000
_cell.length_b   1.000
_cell.length_c   1.000
_cell.angle_alpha   90.00
_cell.angle_beta   90.00
_cell.angle_gamma   90.00
#
_symmetry.space_group_name_H-M   'P 1'
#
loop_
_entity.id
_entity.type
_entity.pdbx_description
1 polymer ?
#
loop_
_entity_poly.entity_id
_entity_poly.type
_entity_poly.pdbx_seq_one_letter_code
_entity_poly.pdbx_strand_id
1 'polypeptide(L)'
;MNNMVSEQDKEWKQRLSRLAYRVTRNGATERPFTGEHYLEERNGDYHCICCGHLLFTSEMKYHSGCGWPAFHTEHEDAGIKRIVDISHGMRRIEVKCGKCDAHLGHVFEDGPQEFGGERYCINSVCLDFKMERSE
;
A
#
# COMPACT_ATOMS: atom_id res chain seq x y z
N MET A 1 24.47 -15.69 13.28
CA MET A 1 24.16 -14.42 12.58
C MET A 1 23.54 -13.48 13.61
N ASN A 2 24.21 -12.37 13.94
CA ASN A 2 23.75 -11.42 14.94
C ASN A 2 22.46 -10.76 14.45
N ASN A 3 21.34 -11.17 15.03
CA ASN A 3 20.02 -10.64 14.74
C ASN A 3 19.82 -9.31 15.50
N MET A 4 20.64 -8.30 15.18
CA MET A 4 20.43 -6.95 15.66
C MET A 4 19.31 -6.32 14.83
N VAL A 5 18.10 -6.34 15.37
CA VAL A 5 16.98 -5.52 14.89
C VAL A 5 17.47 -4.07 14.86
N SER A 6 17.43 -3.43 13.68
CA SER A 6 17.90 -2.05 13.54
C SER A 6 17.07 -1.12 14.44
N GLU A 7 17.69 -0.04 14.94
CA GLU A 7 16.97 0.95 15.77
C GLU A 7 15.73 1.51 15.06
N GLN A 8 15.82 1.63 13.73
CA GLN A 8 14.70 2.04 12.90
C GLN A 8 13.53 1.04 12.92
N ASP A 9 13.79 -0.26 12.94
CA ASP A 9 12.72 -1.26 13.04
C ASP A 9 12.05 -1.26 14.42
N LYS A 10 12.82 -0.98 15.49
CA LYS A 10 12.26 -0.77 16.84
C LYS A 10 11.36 0.47 16.86
N GLU A 11 11.77 1.56 16.23
CA GLU A 11 10.95 2.77 16.11
C GLU A 11 9.62 2.49 15.40
N TRP A 12 9.65 1.76 14.27
CA TRP A 12 8.43 1.37 13.56
C TRP A 12 7.52 0.51 14.42
N LYS A 13 8.07 -0.43 15.17
CA LYS A 13 7.29 -1.30 16.05
C LYS A 13 6.61 -0.54 17.20
N GLN A 14 7.15 0.61 17.62
CA GLN A 14 6.55 1.48 18.64
C GLN A 14 5.50 2.43 18.05
N ARG A 15 5.75 2.98 16.85
CA ARG A 15 4.86 3.96 16.21
C ARG A 15 3.65 3.33 15.52
N LEU A 16 3.80 2.12 14.98
CA LEU A 16 2.77 1.47 14.17
C LEU A 16 1.89 0.54 15.01
N SER A 17 0.64 0.37 14.60
CA SER A 17 -0.19 -0.71 15.12
C SER A 17 0.45 -2.07 14.82
N ARG A 18 0.12 -3.10 15.60
CA ARG A 18 0.65 -4.45 15.39
C ARG A 18 0.38 -4.97 13.96
N LEU A 19 -0.78 -4.64 13.40
CA LEU A 19 -1.14 -5.04 12.05
C LEU A 19 -0.35 -4.23 11.01
N ALA A 20 -0.29 -2.90 11.15
CA ALA A 20 0.50 -2.03 10.28
C ALA A 20 1.96 -2.47 10.22
N TYR A 21 2.59 -2.76 11.37
CA TYR A 21 3.97 -3.26 11.42
C TYR A 21 4.13 -4.60 10.69
N ARG A 22 3.20 -5.55 10.91
CA ARG A 22 3.26 -6.85 10.23
C ARG A 22 3.11 -6.72 8.72
N VAL A 23 2.20 -5.87 8.24
CA VAL A 23 2.01 -5.62 6.82
C VAL A 23 3.25 -4.93 6.26
N THR A 24 3.59 -3.75 6.76
CA THR A 24 4.62 -2.89 6.16
C THR A 24 6.05 -3.40 6.32
N ARG A 25 6.38 -4.14 7.40
CA ARG A 25 7.74 -4.59 7.67
C ARG A 25 7.96 -6.08 7.38
N ASN A 26 6.92 -6.91 7.53
CA ASN A 26 7.03 -8.35 7.37
C ASN A 26 6.29 -8.90 6.13
N GLY A 27 5.74 -8.04 5.28
CA GLY A 27 5.05 -8.47 4.05
C GLY A 27 3.76 -9.25 4.30
N ALA A 28 3.12 -9.06 5.47
CA ALA A 28 1.82 -9.66 5.73
C ALA A 28 0.72 -8.98 4.90
N THR A 29 -0.43 -9.64 4.78
CA THR A 29 -1.62 -9.09 4.14
C THR A 29 -2.74 -8.99 5.18
N GLU A 30 -3.45 -7.86 5.22
CA GLU A 30 -4.65 -7.72 6.05
C GLU A 30 -5.81 -8.56 5.50
N ARG A 31 -6.85 -8.77 6.30
CA ARG A 31 -8.02 -9.54 5.83
C ARG A 31 -8.81 -8.73 4.81
N PRO A 32 -9.32 -9.35 3.72
CA PRO A 32 -10.11 -8.64 2.74
C PRO A 32 -11.40 -8.09 3.37
N PHE A 33 -11.88 -6.96 2.84
CA PHE A 33 -13.09 -6.25 3.23
C PHE A 33 -13.09 -5.70 4.67
N THR A 34 -11.91 -5.63 5.31
CA THR A 34 -11.78 -5.16 6.71
C THR A 34 -11.05 -3.83 6.86
N GLY A 35 -10.31 -3.41 5.82
CA GLY A 35 -9.55 -2.17 5.85
C GLY A 35 -10.43 -0.92 5.79
N GLU A 36 -10.09 0.08 6.60
CA GLU A 36 -10.80 1.38 6.68
C GLU A 36 -10.93 2.07 5.32
N HIS A 37 -9.89 1.99 4.50
CA HIS A 37 -9.81 2.67 3.20
C HIS A 37 -10.37 1.84 2.04
N TYR A 38 -10.91 0.64 2.30
CA TYR A 38 -11.48 -0.19 1.25
C TYR A 38 -12.63 0.53 0.53
N LEU A 39 -13.60 1.02 1.30
CA LEU A 39 -14.77 1.77 0.82
C LEU A 39 -14.63 3.29 0.97
N GLU A 40 -13.41 3.79 1.17
CA GLU A 40 -13.18 5.24 1.20
C GLU A 40 -13.35 5.83 -0.21
N GLU A 41 -14.20 6.84 -0.33
CA GLU A 41 -14.55 7.49 -1.60
C GLU A 41 -14.42 9.01 -1.53
N ARG A 42 -14.04 9.58 -0.37
CA ARG A 42 -13.78 11.00 -0.24
C ARG A 42 -12.56 11.42 -1.05
N ASN A 43 -12.55 12.67 -1.49
CA ASN A 43 -11.39 13.27 -2.13
C ASN A 43 -10.24 13.44 -1.14
N GLY A 44 -9.03 13.09 -1.57
CA GLY A 44 -7.83 13.22 -0.76
C GLY A 44 -6.69 12.30 -1.19
N ASP A 45 -5.68 12.26 -0.34
CA ASP A 45 -4.38 11.68 -0.65
C ASP A 45 -4.04 10.52 0.28
N TYR A 46 -3.46 9.47 -0.29
CA TYR A 46 -3.03 8.28 0.41
C TYR A 46 -1.51 8.28 0.57
N HIS A 47 -1.07 8.42 1.81
CA HIS A 47 0.34 8.48 2.17
C HIS A 47 0.80 7.16 2.79
N CYS A 48 2.09 6.85 2.69
CA CYS A 48 2.67 5.71 3.39
C CYS A 48 2.59 5.93 4.91
N ILE A 49 1.93 5.03 5.64
CA ILE A 49 1.78 5.13 7.11
C ILE A 49 3.13 5.18 7.86
N CYS A 50 4.20 4.64 7.26
CA CYS A 50 5.53 4.68 7.86
C CYS A 50 6.18 6.06 7.71
N CYS A 51 6.38 6.51 6.47
CA CYS A 51 7.21 7.68 6.18
C CYS A 51 6.46 8.94 5.77
N GLY A 52 5.14 8.86 5.59
CA GLY A 52 4.31 9.98 5.14
C GLY A 52 4.53 10.37 3.68
N HIS A 53 5.21 9.54 2.87
CA HIS A 53 5.39 9.78 1.43
C HIS A 53 4.07 9.60 0.68
N LEU A 54 3.74 10.50 -0.24
CA LEU A 54 2.54 10.41 -1.08
C LEU A 54 2.66 9.22 -2.05
N LEU A 55 1.63 8.38 -2.10
CA LEU A 55 1.61 7.17 -2.92
C LEU A 55 0.52 7.22 -3.99
N PHE A 56 -0.69 7.61 -3.59
CA PHE A 56 -1.86 7.61 -4.46
C PHE A 56 -2.78 8.79 -4.13
N THR A 57 -3.64 9.17 -5.07
CA THR A 57 -4.74 10.13 -4.86
C THR A 57 -6.08 9.41 -5.00
N SER A 58 -7.16 10.04 -4.53
CA SER A 58 -8.53 9.53 -4.70
C SER A 58 -8.94 9.37 -6.16
N GLU A 59 -8.40 10.19 -7.08
CA GLU A 59 -8.66 10.07 -8.53
C GLU A 59 -8.11 8.78 -9.13
N MET A 60 -7.08 8.21 -8.50
CA MET A 60 -6.50 6.94 -8.90
C MET A 60 -7.28 5.74 -8.36
N LYS A 61 -8.11 5.96 -7.33
CA LYS A 61 -8.84 4.90 -6.63
C LYS A 61 -10.08 4.48 -7.41
N TYR A 62 -10.38 3.19 -7.40
CA TYR A 62 -11.60 2.66 -7.99
C TYR A 62 -12.08 1.39 -7.28
N HIS A 63 -13.35 1.02 -7.49
CA HIS A 63 -13.94 -0.17 -6.87
C HIS A 63 -13.68 -1.44 -7.72
N SER A 64 -12.61 -2.16 -7.42
CA SER A 64 -12.28 -3.44 -8.07
C SER A 64 -13.03 -4.65 -7.52
N GLY A 65 -13.62 -4.55 -6.32
CA GLY A 65 -14.20 -5.68 -5.60
C GLY A 65 -13.18 -6.68 -5.04
N CYS A 66 -11.87 -6.38 -5.08
CA CYS A 66 -10.83 -7.29 -4.63
C CYS A 66 -10.75 -7.46 -3.10
N GLY A 67 -11.42 -6.59 -2.33
CA GLY A 67 -11.41 -6.60 -0.87
C GLY A 67 -10.35 -5.72 -0.22
N TRP A 68 -9.58 -4.98 -0.99
CA TRP A 68 -8.61 -3.98 -0.53
C TRP A 68 -8.73 -2.70 -1.34
N PRO A 69 -8.23 -1.55 -0.84
CA PRO A 69 -8.02 -0.37 -1.65
C PRO A 69 -7.36 -0.73 -2.99
N ALA A 70 -7.97 -0.26 -4.08
CA ALA A 70 -7.48 -0.51 -5.43
C ALA A 70 -7.26 0.80 -6.17
N PHE A 71 -6.10 0.94 -6.79
CA PHE A 71 -5.73 2.10 -7.60
C PHE A 71 -5.32 1.65 -9.01
N HIS A 72 -5.63 2.44 -10.04
CA HIS A 72 -5.26 2.11 -11.43
C HIS A 72 -3.83 2.55 -11.76
N THR A 73 -3.34 3.59 -11.10
CA THR A 73 -2.00 4.16 -11.26
C THR A 73 -1.44 4.61 -9.90
N GLU A 74 -0.14 4.89 -9.85
CA GLU A 74 0.53 5.53 -8.71
C GLU A 74 0.74 7.03 -8.98
N HIS A 75 0.95 7.81 -7.92
CA HIS A 75 1.36 9.21 -8.06
C HIS A 75 2.72 9.29 -8.77
N GLU A 76 2.94 10.31 -9.61
CA GLU A 76 4.16 10.43 -10.44
C GLU A 76 5.46 10.41 -9.60
N ASP A 77 5.41 11.01 -8.41
CA ASP A 77 6.51 11.02 -7.43
C ASP A 77 6.52 9.84 -6.45
N ALA A 78 5.58 8.89 -6.56
CA ALA A 78 5.49 7.75 -5.63
C ALA A 78 6.73 6.86 -5.70
N GLY A 79 7.22 6.62 -6.93
CA GLY A 79 8.41 5.82 -7.19
C GLY A 79 8.30 4.42 -6.61
N ILE A 80 7.14 3.77 -6.74
CA ILE A 80 6.87 2.49 -6.10
C ILE A 80 7.81 1.42 -6.65
N LYS A 81 8.46 0.71 -5.74
CA LYS A 81 9.37 -0.39 -6.10
C LYS A 81 8.55 -1.64 -6.37
N ARG A 82 8.86 -2.30 -7.48
CA ARG A 82 8.22 -3.54 -7.93
C ARG A 82 9.18 -4.71 -7.75
N ILE A 83 8.77 -5.72 -7.02
CA ILE A 83 9.58 -6.89 -6.69
C ILE A 83 8.80 -8.14 -7.09
N VAL A 84 9.44 -9.06 -7.83
CA VAL A 84 8.80 -10.32 -8.17
C VAL A 84 8.63 -11.17 -6.91
N ASP A 85 7.38 -11.51 -6.59
CA ASP A 85 6.98 -12.36 -5.47
C ASP A 85 6.54 -13.72 -6.03
N ILE A 86 7.33 -14.76 -5.72
CA ILE A 86 7.05 -16.16 -6.09
C ILE A 86 6.56 -16.99 -4.90
N SER A 87 6.19 -16.35 -3.79
CA SER A 87 5.70 -17.04 -2.60
C SER A 87 4.36 -17.73 -2.85
N HIS A 88 4.06 -18.74 -2.03
CA HIS A 88 2.79 -19.48 -2.08
C HIS A 88 2.44 -20.12 -3.44
N GLY A 89 3.43 -20.35 -4.31
CA GLY A 89 3.22 -20.93 -5.64
C GLY A 89 2.55 -19.99 -6.64
N MET A 90 2.40 -18.70 -6.31
CA MET A 90 1.87 -17.67 -7.19
C MET A 90 3.00 -16.78 -7.67
N ARG A 91 2.91 -16.27 -8.91
CA ARG A 91 3.81 -15.23 -9.42
C ARG A 91 3.07 -13.90 -9.41
N ARG A 92 3.40 -13.03 -8.46
CA ARG A 92 2.82 -11.70 -8.31
C ARG A 92 3.94 -10.66 -8.30
N ILE A 93 3.58 -9.39 -8.41
CA ILE A 93 4.53 -8.29 -8.27
C ILE A 93 4.20 -7.58 -6.96
N GLU A 94 5.04 -7.77 -5.94
CA GLU A 94 4.99 -7.02 -4.70
C GLU A 94 5.30 -5.55 -4.98
N VAL A 95 4.54 -4.65 -4.37
CA VAL A 95 4.79 -3.22 -4.41
C VAL A 95 5.21 -2.69 -3.04
N LYS A 96 6.30 -1.91 -3.03
CA LYS A 96 6.84 -1.25 -1.82
C LYS A 96 6.97 0.24 -2.00
N CYS A 97 6.83 0.98 -0.91
CA CYS A 97 7.07 2.42 -0.89
C CYS A 97 8.48 2.75 -1.40
N GLY A 98 8.57 3.67 -2.37
CA GLY A 98 9.84 4.09 -2.97
C GLY A 98 10.83 4.70 -1.99
N LYS A 99 10.35 5.31 -0.90
CA LYS A 99 11.18 6.02 0.09
C LYS A 99 11.69 5.16 1.24
N CYS A 100 10.88 4.24 1.78
CA CYS A 100 11.19 3.54 3.04
C CYS A 100 11.10 2.02 2.97
N ASP A 101 10.85 1.46 1.78
CA ASP A 101 10.73 0.02 1.54
C ASP A 101 9.60 -0.66 2.34
N ALA A 102 8.62 0.11 2.82
CA ALA A 102 7.42 -0.45 3.43
C ALA A 102 6.64 -1.27 2.39
N HIS A 103 6.31 -2.52 2.72
CA HIS A 103 5.39 -3.33 1.93
C HIS A 103 4.00 -2.67 1.89
N LEU A 104 3.45 -2.55 0.68
CA LEU A 104 2.14 -1.95 0.45
C LEU A 104 1.11 -3.00 0.04
N GLY A 105 1.48 -3.89 -0.88
CA GLY A 105 0.60 -4.92 -1.43
C GLY A 105 1.17 -5.51 -2.71
N HIS A 106 0.31 -5.67 -3.72
CA HIS A 106 0.69 -6.21 -5.03
C HIS A 106 0.06 -5.44 -6.18
N VAL A 107 0.69 -5.47 -7.35
CA VAL A 107 0.13 -4.97 -8.61
C VAL A 107 -0.19 -6.13 -9.55
N PHE A 108 -1.30 -6.01 -10.28
CA PHE A 108 -1.84 -6.99 -11.23
C PHE A 108 -2.18 -6.30 -12.56
N GLU A 109 -2.25 -7.07 -13.65
CA GLU A 109 -2.56 -6.58 -15.01
C GLU A 109 -4.05 -6.73 -15.38
N ASP A 110 -4.93 -6.75 -14.37
CA ASP A 110 -6.39 -6.92 -14.51
C ASP A 110 -7.18 -5.65 -14.13
N GLY A 111 -6.55 -4.49 -14.28
CA GLY A 111 -7.14 -3.18 -14.04
C GLY A 111 -7.85 -2.57 -15.26
N PRO A 112 -8.35 -1.32 -15.11
CA PRO A 112 -9.05 -0.62 -16.18
C PRO A 112 -8.11 -0.28 -17.33
N GLN A 113 -8.51 -0.62 -18.56
CA GLN A 113 -7.64 -0.52 -19.74
C GLN A 113 -7.38 0.94 -20.15
N GLU A 114 -8.32 1.84 -19.89
CA GLU A 114 -8.18 3.28 -20.16
C GLU A 114 -7.04 3.95 -19.37
N PHE A 115 -6.60 3.33 -18.27
CA PHE A 115 -5.50 3.81 -17.42
C PHE A 115 -4.23 2.94 -17.51
N GLY A 116 -4.14 2.08 -18.54
CA GLY A 116 -2.98 1.20 -18.76
C GLY A 116 -3.14 -0.23 -18.27
N GLY A 117 -4.29 -0.58 -17.67
CA GLY A 117 -4.64 -1.98 -17.36
C GLY A 117 -4.07 -2.50 -16.04
N GLU A 118 -3.40 -1.68 -15.24
CA GLU A 118 -2.85 -2.09 -13.94
C GLU A 118 -3.86 -1.90 -12.80
N ARG A 119 -3.74 -2.77 -11.79
CA ARG A 119 -4.46 -2.69 -10.52
C ARG A 119 -3.49 -2.83 -9.36
N TYR A 120 -3.25 -1.72 -8.67
CA TYR A 120 -2.53 -1.66 -7.41
C TYR A 120 -3.49 -2.08 -6.29
N CYS A 121 -3.32 -3.30 -5.78
CA CYS A 121 -4.10 -3.87 -4.69
C CYS A 121 -3.34 -3.67 -3.39
N ILE A 122 -3.74 -2.67 -2.60
CA ILE A 122 -2.94 -2.13 -1.50
C ILE A 122 -3.63 -2.37 -0.16
N ASN A 123 -2.89 -2.84 0.85
CA ASN A 123 -3.43 -2.99 2.19
C ASN A 123 -3.85 -1.62 2.74
N SER A 124 -5.06 -1.50 3.27
CA SER A 124 -5.52 -0.27 3.91
C SER A 124 -4.62 0.15 5.08
N VAL A 125 -4.19 -0.81 5.90
CA VAL A 125 -3.41 -0.52 7.12
C VAL A 125 -2.01 0.05 6.84
N CYS A 126 -1.56 0.05 5.59
CA CYS A 126 -0.29 0.67 5.19
C CYS A 126 -0.45 2.12 4.69
N LEU A 127 -1.69 2.61 4.62
CA LEU A 127 -2.03 3.94 4.11
C LEU A 127 -2.47 4.86 5.26
N ASP A 128 -2.13 6.14 5.12
CA ASP A 128 -2.65 7.26 5.90
C ASP A 128 -3.42 8.17 4.94
N PHE A 129 -4.74 8.21 5.07
CA PHE A 129 -5.60 9.02 4.20
C PHE A 129 -5.76 10.44 4.76
N LYS A 130 -5.42 11.43 3.93
CA LYS A 130 -5.62 12.84 4.22
C LYS A 130 -6.70 13.39 3.32
N MET A 131 -7.87 13.64 3.90
CA MET A 131 -8.99 14.24 3.18
C MET A 131 -8.62 15.64 2.69
N GLU A 132 -8.94 15.92 1.43
CA GLU A 132 -8.84 17.26 0.87
C GLU A 132 -9.82 18.19 1.59
N ARG A 133 -9.35 19.32 2.10
CA ARG A 133 -10.22 20.31 2.72
C ARG A 133 -10.77 21.19 1.61
N SER A 134 -12.08 21.10 1.39
CA SER A 134 -12.81 22.12 0.62
C SER A 134 -12.70 23.47 1.36
N GLU A 135 -12.07 24.45 0.71
CA GLU A 135 -12.05 25.85 1.16
C GLU A 135 -13.44 26.49 1.15
#